data_AF-A0A8T6M6B5-F1
#
_entry.id   AF-A0A8T6M6B5-F1
#
_cell.length_a   1.000
_cell.length_b   1.000
_cell.length_c   1.000
_cell.angle_alpha   90.00
_cell.angle_beta   90.00
_cell.angle_gamma   90.00
#
_symmetry.space_group_name_H-M   'P 1'
#
loop_
_entity.id
_entity.type
_entity.pdbx_description
1 polymer ?
#
loop_
_entity_poly.entity_id
_entity_poly.type
_entity_poly.pdbx_seq_one_letter_code
_entity_poly.pdbx_strand_id
1 'polypeptide(L)'
;MKQNVLIFDSSALISIAMNGLLNELEKLKQIFPGKFIIPKEVKFEIVNHPLETKRFELEALRLNQLLKKGILEMPESIEISSAEISTESERLLKIANSTFFERKKREIHLIDYGESACLALSKILEKKGVKNLILIDERTTRLLSEKPENLKRLLVKKIHTEITLNKENLKYFSGIKIARSAELMFLAYKKGIIEIKDKKTLDAILYALKYKGCAISSEEIETLEKMA
;
A
#
# COMPACT_ATOMS: atom_id res chain seq x y z
N MET A 1 8.82 0.45 -21.96
CA MET A 1 9.44 1.21 -20.85
C MET A 1 10.19 0.23 -19.93
N LYS A 2 11.47 0.47 -19.62
CA LYS A 2 12.30 -0.41 -18.74
C LYS A 2 12.51 0.19 -17.33
N GLN A 3 11.54 0.92 -16.79
CA GLN A 3 11.65 1.51 -15.44
C GLN A 3 10.89 0.66 -14.42
N ASN A 4 11.46 0.49 -13.22
CA ASN A 4 10.75 -0.15 -12.11
C ASN A 4 9.83 0.89 -11.44
N VAL A 5 8.65 0.48 -11.01
CA VAL A 5 7.69 1.36 -10.35
C VAL A 5 7.36 0.84 -8.95
N LEU A 6 7.47 1.70 -7.94
CA LEU A 6 6.85 1.47 -6.63
C LEU A 6 5.56 2.27 -6.56
N ILE A 7 4.45 1.59 -6.34
CA ILE A 7 3.13 2.20 -6.17
C ILE A 7 2.89 2.34 -4.68
N PHE A 8 2.53 3.52 -4.21
CA PHE A 8 2.27 3.75 -2.79
C PHE A 8 0.77 3.90 -2.54
N ASP A 9 0.25 3.11 -1.62
CA ASP A 9 -1.06 3.32 -1.04
C ASP A 9 -1.03 4.42 0.03
N SER A 10 -2.21 4.97 0.33
CA SER A 10 -2.42 5.96 1.37
C SER A 10 -1.90 5.50 2.72
N SER A 11 -2.17 4.25 3.10
CA SER A 11 -1.82 3.71 4.40
C SER A 11 -0.31 3.66 4.65
N ALA A 12 0.45 3.22 3.65
CA ALA A 12 1.90 3.17 3.72
C ALA A 12 2.49 4.57 3.88
N LEU A 13 1.99 5.55 3.11
CA LEU A 13 2.47 6.94 3.19
C LEU A 13 2.08 7.63 4.50
N ILE A 14 0.86 7.38 5.00
CA ILE A 14 0.40 7.89 6.29
C ILE A 14 1.26 7.29 7.42
N SER A 15 1.47 5.98 7.45
CA SER A 15 2.33 5.30 8.43
C SER A 15 3.75 5.88 8.45
N ILE A 16 4.34 6.12 7.28
CA ILE A 16 5.68 6.73 7.16
C ILE A 16 5.66 8.18 7.66
N ALA A 17 4.68 8.99 7.23
CA ALA A 17 4.57 10.39 7.61
C ALA A 17 4.38 10.58 9.12
N MET A 18 3.48 9.79 9.72
CA MET A 18 3.17 9.85 11.15
C MET A 18 4.33 9.45 12.06
N ASN A 19 5.31 8.70 11.53
CA ASN A 19 6.53 8.32 12.24
C ASN A 19 7.73 9.21 11.91
N GLY A 20 7.54 10.27 11.12
CA GLY A 20 8.63 11.18 10.75
C GLY A 20 9.63 10.58 9.76
N LEU A 21 9.27 9.50 9.06
CA LEU A 21 10.16 8.70 8.21
C LEU A 21 10.22 9.17 6.73
N LEU A 22 9.74 10.38 6.44
CA LEU A 22 9.70 10.90 5.06
C LEU A 22 11.10 11.23 4.53
N ASN A 23 12.04 11.61 5.39
CA ASN A 23 13.42 11.89 4.97
C ASN A 23 14.10 10.61 4.47
N GLU A 24 13.85 9.49 5.13
CA GLU A 24 14.30 8.16 4.76
C GLU A 24 13.71 7.74 3.43
N LEU A 25 12.43 8.06 3.19
CA LEU A 25 11.78 7.86 1.90
C LEU A 25 12.43 8.70 0.78
N GLU A 26 12.76 9.96 1.03
CA GLU A 26 13.50 10.81 0.08
C GLU A 26 14.88 10.22 -0.26
N LYS A 27 15.63 9.79 0.76
CA LYS A 27 16.94 9.13 0.58
C LYS A 27 16.83 7.81 -0.18
N LEU A 28 15.80 7.01 0.08
CA LEU A 28 15.51 5.79 -0.68
C LEU A 28 15.27 6.09 -2.17
N LYS A 29 14.55 7.17 -2.48
CA LYS A 29 14.30 7.58 -3.87
C LYS A 29 15.59 7.91 -4.62
N GLN A 30 16.60 8.47 -3.95
CA GLN A 30 17.89 8.82 -4.55
C GLN A 30 18.68 7.59 -5.03
N ILE A 31 18.56 6.46 -4.32
CA ILE A 31 19.25 5.21 -4.67
C ILE A 31 18.40 4.26 -5.52
N PHE A 32 17.10 4.52 -5.65
CA PHE A 32 16.18 3.70 -6.44
C PHE A 32 16.08 4.23 -7.88
N PRO A 33 16.53 3.46 -8.90
CA PRO A 33 16.55 3.90 -10.30
C PRO A 33 15.17 3.86 -10.99
N GLY A 34 14.09 3.80 -10.20
CA GLY A 34 12.72 3.77 -10.67
C GLY A 34 11.90 4.95 -10.14
N LYS A 35 10.58 4.86 -10.31
CA LYS A 35 9.64 5.92 -9.91
C LYS A 35 8.79 5.50 -8.73
N PHE A 36 8.47 6.45 -7.87
CA PHE A 36 7.48 6.28 -6.82
C PHE A 36 6.20 6.95 -7.30
N ILE A 37 5.13 6.17 -7.45
CA ILE A 37 3.89 6.62 -8.08
C ILE A 37 2.75 6.51 -7.09
N ILE A 38 1.88 7.51 -7.09
CA ILE A 38 0.59 7.45 -6.39
C ILE A 38 -0.56 7.71 -7.38
N PRO A 39 -1.66 6.95 -7.33
CA PRO A 39 -2.91 7.31 -8.00
C PRO A 39 -3.49 8.64 -7.48
N LYS A 40 -4.37 9.28 -8.26
CA LYS A 40 -5.04 10.52 -7.83
C LYS A 40 -5.94 10.29 -6.61
N GLU A 41 -6.50 9.09 -6.47
CA GLU A 41 -7.32 8.66 -5.35
C GLU A 41 -6.51 8.70 -4.04
N VAL A 42 -5.29 8.15 -4.08
CA VAL A 42 -4.36 8.19 -2.95
C VAL A 42 -3.93 9.62 -2.64
N LYS A 43 -3.63 10.44 -3.67
CA LYS A 43 -3.34 11.87 -3.45
C LYS A 43 -4.49 12.59 -2.74
N PHE A 44 -5.73 12.29 -3.11
CA PHE A 44 -6.89 12.88 -2.47
C PHE A 44 -6.97 12.51 -0.98
N GLU A 45 -6.77 11.24 -0.66
CA GLU A 45 -6.82 10.70 0.71
C GLU A 45 -5.70 11.21 1.62
N ILE A 46 -4.48 11.40 1.10
CA ILE A 46 -3.32 11.79 1.92
C ILE A 46 -2.99 13.29 1.89
N VAL A 47 -3.48 14.01 0.89
CA VAL A 47 -3.23 15.46 0.73
C VAL A 47 -4.52 16.25 0.78
N ASN A 48 -5.40 16.07 -0.21
CA ASN A 48 -6.52 16.98 -0.42
C ASN A 48 -7.49 17.00 0.78
N HIS A 49 -7.97 15.83 1.20
CA HIS A 49 -8.91 15.72 2.31
C HIS A 49 -8.25 16.11 3.65
N PRO A 50 -7.04 15.63 3.99
CA PRO A 50 -6.36 16.05 5.21
C PRO A 50 -6.08 17.56 5.32
N LEU A 51 -5.84 18.28 4.22
CA LEU A 51 -5.67 19.74 4.22
C LEU A 51 -6.91 20.51 4.68
N GLU A 52 -8.10 19.92 4.54
CA GLU A 52 -9.35 20.50 5.04
C GLU A 52 -9.53 20.28 6.55
N THR A 53 -8.66 19.46 7.18
CA THR A 53 -8.75 19.09 8.59
C THR A 53 -7.53 19.56 9.39
N LYS A 54 -7.75 20.27 10.50
CA LYS A 54 -6.65 20.80 11.33
C LYS A 54 -5.74 19.72 11.94
N ARG A 55 -6.27 18.53 12.18
CA ARG A 55 -5.55 17.44 12.87
C ARG A 55 -4.38 16.87 12.05
N PHE A 56 -4.51 16.81 10.72
CA PHE A 56 -3.55 16.14 9.83
C PHE A 56 -2.95 17.06 8.77
N GLU A 57 -3.16 18.38 8.91
CA GLU A 57 -2.73 19.40 7.97
C GLU A 57 -1.21 19.40 7.77
N LEU A 58 -0.43 19.17 8.83
CA LEU A 58 1.04 19.15 8.75
C LEU A 58 1.56 17.96 7.95
N GLU A 59 1.03 16.76 8.20
CA GLU A 59 1.37 15.54 7.46
C GLU A 59 1.01 15.71 5.98
N ALA A 60 -0.16 16.27 5.69
CA ALA A 60 -0.62 16.56 4.34
C ALA A 60 0.32 17.53 3.61
N LEU A 61 0.76 18.60 4.28
CA LEU A 61 1.70 19.58 3.72
C LEU A 61 3.06 18.93 3.40
N ARG A 62 3.56 18.06 4.29
CA ARG A 62 4.83 17.33 4.07
C ARG A 62 4.74 16.35 2.90
N LEU A 63 3.64 15.59 2.80
CA LEU A 63 3.41 14.69 1.66
C LEU A 63 3.25 15.46 0.35
N ASN A 64 2.55 16.60 0.37
CA ASN A 64 2.46 17.49 -0.79
C ASN A 64 3.82 18.05 -1.21
N GLN A 65 4.74 18.26 -0.26
CA GLN A 65 6.11 18.68 -0.57
C GLN A 65 6.88 17.59 -1.32
N LEU A 66 6.68 16.31 -0.99
CA LEU A 66 7.28 15.20 -1.75
C LEU A 66 6.81 15.16 -3.21
N LEU A 67 5.52 15.45 -3.45
CA LEU A 67 4.99 15.60 -4.81
C LEU A 67 5.63 16.77 -5.55
N LYS A 68 5.75 17.95 -4.89
CA LYS A 68 6.40 19.13 -5.48
C LYS A 68 7.87 18.92 -5.81
N LYS A 69 8.58 18.12 -4.99
CA LYS A 69 9.98 17.74 -5.21
C LYS A 69 10.17 16.68 -6.31
N GLY A 70 9.09 16.09 -6.83
CA GLY A 70 9.16 14.97 -7.77
C GLY A 70 9.67 13.67 -7.13
N ILE A 71 9.59 13.55 -5.80
CA ILE A 71 9.92 12.30 -5.10
C ILE A 71 8.77 11.30 -5.28
N LEU A 72 7.54 11.77 -5.07
CA LEU A 72 6.32 11.09 -5.50
C LEU A 72 5.87 11.72 -6.82
N GLU A 73 5.46 10.89 -7.77
CA GLU A 73 4.99 11.33 -9.08
C GLU A 73 3.58 10.80 -9.35
N MET A 74 2.84 11.50 -10.21
CA MET A 74 1.53 11.03 -10.69
C MET A 74 1.71 10.04 -11.86
N PRO A 75 0.72 9.19 -12.18
CA PRO A 75 0.83 8.16 -13.23
C PRO A 75 1.06 8.74 -14.63
N GLU A 76 0.72 10.00 -14.86
CA GLU A 76 0.99 10.70 -16.12
C GLU A 76 2.50 10.77 -16.43
N SER A 77 3.34 10.76 -15.39
CA SER A 77 4.80 10.72 -15.53
C SER A 77 5.34 9.44 -16.17
N ILE A 78 4.50 8.41 -16.31
CA ILE A 78 4.78 7.12 -16.96
C ILE A 78 3.76 6.80 -18.04
N GLU A 79 3.14 7.82 -18.63
CA GLU A 79 2.20 7.70 -19.75
C GLU A 79 1.00 6.80 -19.43
N ILE A 80 0.50 6.89 -18.20
CA ILE A 80 -0.76 6.27 -17.78
C ILE A 80 -1.73 7.37 -17.39
N SER A 81 -2.92 7.34 -17.99
CA SER A 81 -3.96 8.31 -17.71
C SER A 81 -4.64 8.01 -16.37
N SER A 82 -4.81 9.02 -15.52
CA SER A 82 -5.64 8.89 -14.31
C SER A 82 -7.08 8.43 -14.59
N ALA A 83 -7.62 8.70 -15.79
CA ALA A 83 -8.96 8.22 -16.17
C ALA A 83 -8.99 6.71 -16.40
N GLU A 84 -7.96 6.17 -17.06
CA GLU A 84 -7.80 4.72 -17.28
C GLU A 84 -7.71 3.97 -15.93
N ILE A 85 -6.95 4.53 -14.98
CA ILE A 85 -6.83 3.99 -13.63
C ILE A 85 -8.20 3.99 -12.96
N SER A 86 -8.89 5.12 -12.87
CA SER A 86 -10.21 5.17 -12.20
C SER A 86 -11.22 4.18 -12.74
N THR A 87 -11.32 4.04 -14.08
CA THR A 87 -12.25 3.07 -14.68
C THR A 87 -11.92 1.64 -14.25
N GLU A 88 -10.64 1.27 -14.26
CA GLU A 88 -10.22 -0.06 -13.80
C GLU A 88 -10.38 -0.20 -12.27
N SER A 89 -10.17 0.87 -11.49
CA SER A 89 -10.39 0.91 -10.03
C SER A 89 -11.85 0.65 -9.68
N GLU A 90 -12.80 1.29 -10.35
CA GLU A 90 -14.23 1.04 -10.12
C GLU A 90 -14.62 -0.40 -10.44
N ARG A 91 -14.04 -0.96 -11.51
CA ARG A 91 -14.25 -2.35 -11.89
C ARG A 91 -13.71 -3.30 -10.83
N LEU A 92 -12.47 -3.12 -10.39
CA LEU A 92 -11.84 -3.96 -9.37
C LEU A 92 -12.51 -3.81 -8.00
N LEU A 93 -12.95 -2.61 -7.63
CA LEU A 93 -13.66 -2.35 -6.38
C LEU A 93 -14.97 -3.13 -6.33
N LYS A 94 -15.78 -3.06 -7.39
CA LYS A 94 -17.03 -3.82 -7.51
C LYS A 94 -16.77 -5.33 -7.44
N ILE A 95 -15.74 -5.82 -8.13
CA ILE A 95 -15.37 -7.24 -8.11
C ILE A 95 -14.93 -7.66 -6.70
N ALA A 96 -14.08 -6.88 -6.04
CA ALA A 96 -13.59 -7.17 -4.69
C ALA A 96 -14.76 -7.27 -3.70
N ASN A 97 -15.61 -6.24 -3.66
CA ASN A 97 -16.70 -6.17 -2.69
C ASN A 97 -17.85 -7.16 -2.98
N SER A 98 -17.94 -7.67 -4.22
CA SER A 98 -18.83 -8.80 -4.60
C SER A 98 -18.13 -10.17 -4.57
N THR A 99 -16.95 -10.30 -3.95
CA THR A 99 -16.22 -11.58 -3.86
C THR A 99 -16.66 -12.41 -2.66
N PHE A 100 -16.90 -11.78 -1.51
CA PHE A 100 -17.27 -12.46 -0.27
C PHE A 100 -18.66 -12.03 0.19
N PHE A 101 -19.45 -13.02 0.60
CA PHE A 101 -20.82 -12.79 1.05
C PHE A 101 -21.05 -13.41 2.42
N GLU A 102 -21.67 -12.64 3.31
CA GLU A 102 -22.24 -13.14 4.54
C GLU A 102 -23.59 -13.82 4.25
N ARG A 103 -23.74 -15.08 4.68
CA ARG A 103 -24.98 -15.87 4.54
C ARG A 103 -25.58 -15.84 3.13
N LYS A 104 -24.72 -15.80 2.09
CA LYS A 104 -25.09 -15.73 0.65
C LYS A 104 -25.90 -14.52 0.20
N LYS A 105 -26.08 -13.49 1.04
CA LYS A 105 -26.99 -12.36 0.72
C LYS A 105 -26.31 -11.00 0.82
N ARG A 106 -25.41 -10.81 1.77
CA ARG A 106 -24.80 -9.50 2.04
C ARG A 106 -23.36 -9.49 1.59
N GLU A 107 -23.04 -8.60 0.66
CA GLU A 107 -21.67 -8.32 0.24
C GLU A 107 -20.84 -7.78 1.41
N ILE A 108 -19.59 -8.24 1.49
CA ILE A 108 -18.64 -7.78 2.49
C ILE A 108 -17.73 -6.77 1.80
N HIS A 109 -17.75 -5.54 2.31
CA HIS A 109 -16.78 -4.53 1.94
C HIS A 109 -15.37 -5.00 2.33
N LEU A 110 -14.49 -5.14 1.33
CA LEU A 110 -13.13 -5.62 1.52
C LEU A 110 -12.11 -4.51 1.41
N ILE A 111 -12.23 -3.69 0.36
CA ILE A 111 -11.22 -2.71 -0.02
C ILE A 111 -11.87 -1.38 -0.36
N ASP A 112 -11.10 -0.32 -0.20
CA ASP A 112 -11.49 1.05 -0.52
C ASP A 112 -10.95 1.51 -1.88
N TYR A 113 -11.32 2.72 -2.29
CA TYR A 113 -11.05 3.21 -3.63
C TYR A 113 -9.55 3.51 -3.87
N GLY A 114 -8.83 4.05 -2.87
CA GLY A 114 -7.38 4.21 -2.91
C GLY A 114 -6.65 2.88 -3.14
N GLU A 115 -7.01 1.85 -2.37
CA GLU A 115 -6.43 0.51 -2.51
C GLU A 115 -6.73 -0.09 -3.89
N SER A 116 -7.98 0.03 -4.35
CA SER A 116 -8.39 -0.43 -5.68
C SER A 116 -7.63 0.28 -6.80
N ALA A 117 -7.33 1.58 -6.64
CA ALA A 117 -6.53 2.34 -7.60
C ALA A 117 -5.08 1.89 -7.66
N CYS A 118 -4.49 1.52 -6.52
CA CYS A 118 -3.17 0.90 -6.48
C CYS A 118 -3.15 -0.44 -7.25
N LEU A 119 -4.16 -1.30 -7.02
CA LEU A 119 -4.31 -2.57 -7.72
C LEU A 119 -4.51 -2.37 -9.23
N ALA A 120 -5.37 -1.43 -9.62
CA ALA A 120 -5.64 -1.09 -11.02
C ALA A 120 -4.36 -0.64 -11.75
N LEU A 121 -3.62 0.30 -11.15
CA LEU A 121 -2.35 0.78 -11.69
C LEU A 121 -1.33 -0.35 -11.85
N SER A 122 -1.19 -1.23 -10.85
CA SER A 122 -0.29 -2.39 -10.91
C SER A 122 -0.59 -3.29 -12.11
N LYS A 123 -1.87 -3.57 -12.37
CA LYS A 123 -2.31 -4.42 -13.49
C LYS A 123 -2.13 -3.75 -14.84
N ILE A 124 -2.37 -2.44 -14.94
CA ILE A 124 -2.10 -1.68 -16.17
C ILE A 124 -0.59 -1.73 -16.49
N LEU A 125 0.26 -1.55 -15.47
CA LEU A 125 1.71 -1.63 -15.62
C LEU A 125 2.19 -3.02 -16.02
N GLU A 126 1.62 -4.06 -15.41
CA GLU A 126 1.93 -5.45 -15.77
C GLU A 126 1.58 -5.75 -17.23
N LYS A 127 0.39 -5.33 -17.70
CA LYS A 127 -0.01 -5.45 -19.12
C LYS A 127 0.95 -4.71 -20.06
N LYS A 128 1.55 -3.59 -19.62
CA LYS A 128 2.57 -2.83 -20.35
C LYS A 128 3.99 -3.41 -20.20
N GLY A 129 4.16 -4.54 -19.51
CA GLY A 129 5.46 -5.19 -19.28
C GLY A 129 6.36 -4.45 -18.29
N VAL A 130 5.80 -3.58 -17.45
CA VAL A 130 6.53 -2.76 -16.49
C VAL A 130 6.57 -3.45 -15.13
N LYS A 131 7.79 -3.69 -14.62
CA LYS A 131 7.98 -4.28 -13.29
C LYS A 131 7.51 -3.31 -12.22
N ASN A 132 6.60 -3.77 -11.37
CA ASN A 132 6.02 -2.96 -10.32
C ASN A 132 5.83 -3.74 -9.01
N LEU A 133 5.72 -2.99 -7.90
CA LEU A 133 5.45 -3.46 -6.55
C LEU A 133 4.56 -2.43 -5.86
N ILE A 134 3.51 -2.87 -5.18
CA ILE A 134 2.65 -2.00 -4.37
C ILE A 134 3.14 -2.00 -2.92
N LEU A 135 3.17 -0.82 -2.29
CA LEU A 135 3.32 -0.65 -0.86
C LEU A 135 1.98 -0.34 -0.23
N ILE A 136 1.45 -1.31 0.52
CA ILE A 136 0.14 -1.21 1.18
C ILE A 136 0.20 -1.90 2.55
N ASP A 137 -0.27 -1.19 3.57
CA ASP A 137 -0.20 -1.63 4.95
C ASP A 137 -1.42 -2.46 5.36
N GLU A 138 -2.52 -2.41 4.60
CA GLU A 138 -3.77 -3.10 4.89
C GLU A 138 -3.67 -4.62 4.68
N ARG A 139 -3.96 -5.34 5.76
CA ARG A 139 -3.97 -6.81 5.76
C ARG A 139 -4.98 -7.40 4.77
N THR A 140 -6.16 -6.78 4.63
CA THR A 140 -7.25 -7.32 3.80
C THR A 140 -6.85 -7.34 2.33
N THR A 141 -6.38 -6.21 1.81
CA THR A 141 -5.95 -6.07 0.40
C THR A 141 -4.75 -6.94 0.07
N ARG A 142 -3.81 -7.05 1.01
CA ARG A 142 -2.68 -7.97 0.88
C ARG A 142 -3.13 -9.43 0.78
N LEU A 143 -3.99 -9.87 1.69
CA LEU A 143 -4.50 -11.25 1.67
C LEU A 143 -5.37 -11.55 0.45
N LEU A 144 -6.13 -10.57 -0.04
CA LEU A 144 -6.93 -10.70 -1.25
C LEU A 144 -6.04 -11.04 -2.45
N SER A 145 -4.86 -10.42 -2.54
CA SER A 145 -3.91 -10.63 -3.64
C SER A 145 -3.02 -11.87 -3.45
N GLU A 146 -2.49 -12.09 -2.24
CA GLU A 146 -1.50 -13.14 -1.98
C GLU A 146 -2.12 -14.51 -1.69
N LYS A 147 -3.14 -14.56 -0.81
CA LYS A 147 -3.72 -15.81 -0.27
C LYS A 147 -5.21 -15.64 0.07
N PRO A 148 -6.10 -15.50 -0.93
CA PRO A 148 -7.51 -15.18 -0.70
C PRO A 148 -8.29 -16.23 0.11
N GLU A 149 -7.87 -17.49 0.09
CA GLU A 149 -8.46 -18.54 0.95
C GLU A 149 -8.23 -18.27 2.44
N ASN A 150 -7.11 -17.64 2.81
CA ASN A 150 -6.86 -17.21 4.19
C ASN A 150 -7.76 -16.03 4.57
N LEU A 151 -8.09 -15.16 3.62
CA LEU A 151 -9.01 -14.05 3.85
C LEU A 151 -10.40 -14.57 4.25
N LYS A 152 -10.91 -15.62 3.59
CA LYS A 152 -12.16 -16.28 3.99
C LYS A 152 -12.14 -16.67 5.47
N ARG A 153 -11.08 -17.37 5.90
CA ARG A 153 -10.94 -17.83 7.29
C ARG A 153 -10.88 -16.66 8.27
N LEU A 154 -10.24 -15.56 7.89
CA LEU A 154 -10.18 -14.34 8.68
C LEU A 154 -11.56 -13.69 8.82
N LEU A 155 -12.30 -13.57 7.73
CA LEU A 155 -13.66 -13.01 7.75
C LEU A 155 -14.61 -13.84 8.59
N VAL A 156 -14.58 -15.18 8.49
CA VAL A 156 -15.37 -16.08 9.36
C VAL A 156 -15.05 -15.84 10.83
N LYS A 157 -13.76 -15.72 11.19
CA LYS A 157 -13.34 -15.45 12.57
C LYS A 157 -13.78 -14.08 13.07
N LYS A 158 -13.79 -13.06 12.21
CA LYS A 158 -14.13 -11.67 12.58
C LYS A 158 -15.64 -11.44 12.70
N ILE A 159 -16.42 -12.01 11.78
CA ILE A 159 -17.87 -11.77 11.66
C ILE A 159 -18.67 -12.84 12.42
N HIS A 160 -18.04 -13.98 12.76
CA HIS A 160 -18.67 -15.11 13.45
C HIS A 160 -19.87 -15.71 12.69
N THR A 161 -19.82 -15.67 11.35
CA THR A 161 -20.84 -16.21 10.44
C THR A 161 -20.21 -16.97 9.28
N GLU A 162 -21.03 -17.79 8.61
CA GLU A 162 -20.63 -18.47 7.38
C GLU A 162 -20.39 -17.46 6.25
N ILE A 163 -19.21 -17.54 5.65
CA ILE A 163 -18.81 -16.73 4.50
C ILE A 163 -18.79 -17.59 3.25
N THR A 164 -19.48 -17.16 2.21
CA THR A 164 -19.41 -17.75 0.87
C THR A 164 -18.51 -16.91 -0.03
N LEU A 165 -17.82 -17.58 -0.96
CA LEU A 165 -16.78 -17.02 -1.80
C LEU A 165 -17.12 -17.25 -3.28
N ASN A 166 -17.11 -16.18 -4.08
CA ASN A 166 -17.10 -16.28 -5.53
C ASN A 166 -15.65 -16.43 -6.03
N LYS A 167 -15.23 -17.68 -6.27
CA LYS A 167 -13.85 -18.01 -6.65
C LYS A 167 -13.42 -17.39 -7.98
N GLU A 168 -14.35 -17.19 -8.91
CA GLU A 168 -14.05 -16.58 -10.22
C GLU A 168 -13.50 -15.16 -10.09
N ASN A 169 -13.88 -14.44 -9.03
CA ASN A 169 -13.39 -13.08 -8.82
C ASN A 169 -11.93 -13.04 -8.36
N LEU A 170 -11.41 -14.12 -7.78
CA LEU A 170 -10.04 -14.15 -7.23
C LEU A 170 -8.96 -14.02 -8.30
N LYS A 171 -9.23 -14.46 -9.54
CA LYS A 171 -8.31 -14.30 -10.67
C LYS A 171 -7.99 -12.84 -11.00
N TYR A 172 -8.83 -11.90 -10.55
CA TYR A 172 -8.56 -10.47 -10.73
C TYR A 172 -7.56 -9.91 -9.71
N PHE A 173 -7.18 -10.65 -8.68
CA PHE A 173 -6.25 -10.17 -7.65
C PHE A 173 -4.96 -11.01 -7.57
N SER A 174 -4.90 -12.13 -8.28
CA SER A 174 -3.69 -12.96 -8.38
C SER A 174 -2.55 -12.27 -9.12
N GLY A 175 -1.31 -12.56 -8.72
CA GLY A 175 -0.09 -12.12 -9.43
C GLY A 175 0.43 -10.74 -9.01
N ILE A 176 -0.33 -10.00 -8.19
CA ILE A 176 0.05 -8.68 -7.71
C ILE A 176 1.10 -8.80 -6.61
N LYS A 177 2.22 -8.09 -6.77
CA LYS A 177 3.31 -8.05 -5.79
C LYS A 177 3.07 -6.93 -4.80
N ILE A 178 3.09 -7.27 -3.52
CA ILE A 178 2.84 -6.36 -2.41
C ILE A 178 4.00 -6.43 -1.41
N ALA A 179 4.35 -5.29 -0.84
CA ALA A 179 5.13 -5.15 0.38
C ALA A 179 4.47 -4.06 1.26
N ARG A 180 4.95 -3.86 2.49
CA ARG A 180 4.42 -2.85 3.42
C ARG A 180 5.45 -1.76 3.66
N SER A 181 5.02 -0.71 4.36
CA SER A 181 5.92 0.33 4.87
C SER A 181 7.03 -0.27 5.75
N ALA A 182 6.73 -1.32 6.52
CA ALA A 182 7.70 -2.05 7.34
C ALA A 182 8.84 -2.67 6.53
N GLU A 183 8.56 -3.39 5.44
CA GLU A 183 9.63 -3.94 4.59
C GLU A 183 10.44 -2.85 3.89
N LEU A 184 9.82 -1.73 3.51
CA LEU A 184 10.53 -0.60 2.91
C LEU A 184 11.51 0.02 3.91
N MET A 185 11.09 0.21 5.17
CA MET A 185 11.94 0.79 6.21
C MET A 185 13.02 -0.20 6.70
N PHE A 186 12.73 -1.50 6.73
CA PHE A 186 13.75 -2.53 6.90
C PHE A 186 14.83 -2.43 5.81
N LEU A 187 14.42 -2.26 4.54
CA LEU A 187 15.38 -2.06 3.45
C LEU A 187 16.20 -0.77 3.63
N ALA A 188 15.57 0.34 4.06
CA ALA A 188 16.27 1.57 4.38
C ALA A 188 17.35 1.37 5.46
N TYR A 189 17.01 0.65 6.53
CA TYR A 189 17.94 0.28 7.60
C TYR A 189 19.12 -0.54 7.05
N LYS A 190 18.84 -1.60 6.29
CA LYS A 190 19.88 -2.46 5.68
C LYS A 190 20.79 -1.72 4.70
N LYS A 191 20.30 -0.64 4.08
CA LYS A 191 21.07 0.22 3.17
C LYS A 191 21.83 1.35 3.89
N GLY A 192 21.77 1.42 5.22
CA GLY A 192 22.45 2.46 6.00
C GLY A 192 21.85 3.85 5.81
N ILE A 193 20.58 3.95 5.36
CA ILE A 193 19.86 5.22 5.19
C ILE A 193 19.42 5.80 6.54
N ILE A 194 19.07 4.91 7.47
CA ILE A 194 18.71 5.28 8.84
C ILE A 194 19.97 5.74 9.58
N GLU A 195 19.97 6.98 10.06
CA GLU A 195 21.14 7.60 10.67
C GLU A 195 21.40 7.13 12.12
N ILE A 196 20.35 6.68 12.81
CA ILE A 196 20.45 6.24 14.21
C ILE A 196 21.19 4.89 14.25
N LYS A 197 22.41 4.90 14.79
CA LYS A 197 23.31 3.73 14.86
C LYS A 197 23.14 2.94 16.15
N ASP A 198 21.91 2.60 16.51
CA ASP A 198 21.61 1.73 17.66
C ASP A 198 21.06 0.37 17.19
N LYS A 199 21.34 -0.70 17.95
CA LYS A 199 20.84 -2.04 17.64
C LYS A 199 19.31 -2.14 17.77
N LYS A 200 18.70 -1.30 18.61
CA LYS A 200 17.24 -1.21 18.81
C LYS A 200 16.55 -0.31 17.80
N THR A 201 17.29 0.36 16.91
CA THR A 201 16.70 1.28 15.94
C THR A 201 15.72 0.56 15.01
N LEU A 202 16.09 -0.63 14.51
CA LEU A 202 15.22 -1.39 13.61
C LEU A 202 13.92 -1.82 14.33
N ASP A 203 14.04 -2.40 15.52
CA ASP A 203 12.92 -2.76 16.40
C ASP A 203 11.95 -1.58 16.58
N ALA A 204 12.50 -0.44 17.01
CA ALA A 204 11.73 0.77 17.29
C ALA A 204 10.98 1.27 16.05
N ILE A 205 11.62 1.26 14.87
CA ILE A 205 10.98 1.67 13.61
C ILE A 205 9.84 0.71 13.24
N LEU A 206 10.08 -0.61 13.31
CA LEU A 206 9.09 -1.61 12.92
C LEU A 206 7.86 -1.59 13.84
N TYR A 207 8.07 -1.47 15.15
CA TYR A 207 6.96 -1.31 16.10
C TYR A 207 6.27 0.05 15.97
N ALA A 208 6.99 1.14 15.67
CA ALA A 208 6.37 2.44 15.41
C ALA A 208 5.44 2.39 14.19
N LEU A 209 5.84 1.72 13.10
CA LEU A 209 4.98 1.49 11.93
C LEU A 209 3.78 0.62 12.28
N LYS A 210 3.98 -0.48 13.01
CA LYS A 210 2.90 -1.35 13.51
C LYS A 210 1.84 -0.55 14.27
N TYR A 211 2.25 0.30 15.20
CA TYR A 211 1.33 1.09 16.03
C TYR A 211 0.70 2.28 15.29
N LYS A 212 1.16 2.61 14.08
CA LYS A 212 0.58 3.64 13.21
C LYS A 212 -0.24 3.10 12.05
N GLY A 213 -0.49 1.79 11.99
CA GLY A 213 -1.43 1.20 11.04
C GLY A 213 -0.83 0.14 10.13
N CYS A 214 0.50 -0.06 10.12
CA CYS A 214 1.11 -1.13 9.35
C CYS A 214 0.68 -2.50 9.88
N ALA A 215 -0.03 -3.30 9.07
CA ALA A 215 -0.48 -4.62 9.49
C ALA A 215 0.66 -5.65 9.45
N ILE A 216 1.57 -5.54 10.42
CA ILE A 216 2.68 -6.45 10.70
C ILE A 216 2.56 -7.07 12.09
N SER A 217 2.71 -8.39 12.17
CA SER A 217 2.71 -9.15 13.41
C SER A 217 4.05 -9.05 14.14
N SER A 218 4.07 -9.33 15.44
CA SER A 218 5.34 -9.27 16.19
C SER A 218 6.29 -10.37 15.77
N GLU A 219 5.77 -11.52 15.38
CA GLU A 219 6.52 -12.64 14.81
C GLU A 219 7.18 -12.27 13.47
N GLU A 220 6.49 -11.48 12.63
CA GLU A 220 7.07 -10.93 11.40
C GLU A 220 8.18 -9.92 11.69
N ILE A 221 8.02 -9.07 12.72
CA ILE A 221 9.06 -8.13 13.16
C ILE A 221 10.31 -8.89 13.59
N GLU A 222 10.18 -9.87 14.50
CA GLU A 222 11.30 -10.70 14.95
C GLU A 222 12.01 -11.42 13.79
N THR A 223 11.26 -11.79 12.74
CA THR A 223 11.82 -12.41 11.54
C THR A 223 12.67 -11.42 10.76
N LEU A 224 12.19 -10.18 10.56
CA LEU A 224 12.95 -9.13 9.89
C LEU A 224 14.23 -8.78 10.67
N GLU A 225 14.16 -8.72 12.00
CA GLU A 225 15.34 -8.45 12.84
C GLU A 225 16.41 -9.52 12.73
N LYS A 226 16.01 -10.80 12.68
CA LYS A 226 16.95 -11.91 12.47
C LYS A 226 17.63 -11.89 11.09
N MET A 227 17.08 -11.14 10.13
CA MET A 227 17.59 -11.00 8.76
C MET A 227 18.43 -9.72 8.53
N ALA A 228 18.48 -8.83 9.52
CA ALA A 228 19.22 -7.58 9.48
C ALA A 228 20.74 -7.83 9.53
#